data_AF-A0A832DLY0-F1
#
_entry.id   AF-A0A832DLY0-F1
#
_cell.length_a   1.000
_cell.length_b   1.000
_cell.length_c   1.000
_cell.angle_alpha   90.00
_cell.angle_beta   90.00
_cell.angle_gamma   90.00
#
_symmetry.space_group_name_H-M   'P 1'
#
loop_
_entity.id
_entity.type
_entity.pdbx_description
1 polymer ?
#
loop_
_entity_poly.entity_id
_entity_poly.type
_entity_poly.pdbx_seq_one_letter_code
_entity_poly.pdbx_strand_id
1 'polypeptide(L)' 'MPFDFDAGKYAVYVWPAFAITLAAFVWMIADSLASARRWRREAERLQALKEARKP' A
#
# COMPACT_ATOMS: atom_id res chain seq x y z
N MET A 1 25.59 11.73 -18.48
CA MET A 1 25.01 10.51 -19.07
C MET A 1 23.50 10.65 -18.98
N PRO A 2 22.77 10.76 -20.11
CA PRO A 2 21.32 10.77 -20.08
C PRO A 2 20.85 9.41 -19.55
N PHE A 3 19.82 9.40 -18.71
CA PHE A 3 19.20 8.15 -18.30
C PHE A 3 18.44 7.57 -19.50
N ASP A 4 19.03 6.59 -20.19
CA ASP A 4 18.39 5.86 -21.28
C ASP A 4 17.35 4.89 -20.71
N PHE A 5 16.23 5.45 -20.22
CA PHE A 5 15.02 4.68 -19.91
C PHE A 5 14.39 4.06 -21.18
N ASP A 6 14.91 4.45 -22.34
CA ASP A 6 14.57 3.95 -23.66
C ASP A 6 15.65 2.95 -24.12
N ALA A 7 15.58 1.71 -23.64
CA ALA A 7 16.35 0.58 -24.19
C ALA A 7 15.86 0.20 -25.61
N GLY A 8 15.40 1.17 -26.39
CA GLY A 8 14.68 1.02 -27.64
C GLY A 8 13.61 -0.07 -27.55
N LYS A 9 13.54 -0.90 -28.60
CA LYS A 9 12.67 -2.09 -28.72
C LYS A 9 12.60 -2.98 -27.46
N TYR A 10 13.64 -3.02 -26.62
CA TYR A 10 13.70 -3.93 -25.48
C TYR A 10 12.97 -3.42 -24.23
N ALA A 11 12.72 -2.11 -24.14
CA ALA A 11 11.98 -1.52 -23.02
C ALA A 11 10.59 -2.14 -22.86
N VAL A 12 9.90 -2.44 -23.97
CA VAL A 12 8.57 -3.08 -23.97
C VAL A 12 8.58 -4.48 -23.36
N TYR A 13 9.71 -5.19 -23.39
CA TYR A 13 9.82 -6.52 -22.76
C TYR A 13 10.18 -6.43 -21.27
N VAL A 14 10.87 -5.36 -20.86
CA VAL A 14 11.40 -5.20 -19.50
C VAL A 14 10.40 -4.48 -18.59
N TRP A 15 9.78 -3.40 -19.08
CA TRP A 15 8.84 -2.57 -18.33
C TRP A 15 7.62 -3.30 -17.78
N PRO A 16 7.02 -4.31 -18.46
CA PRO A 16 5.85 -5.01 -17.90
C PRO A 16 6.15 -5.71 -16.57
N ALA A 17 7.34 -6.29 -16.41
CA ALA A 17 7.73 -6.93 -15.16
C ALA A 17 7.81 -5.91 -14.01
N PHE A 18 8.37 -4.73 -14.28
CA PHE A 18 8.41 -3.62 -13.32
C PHE A 18 7.02 -3.06 -13.04
N ALA A 19 6.17 -2.93 -14.05
CA ALA A 19 4.79 -2.47 -13.89
C ALA A 19 3.97 -3.43 -13.01
N ILE A 20 4.12 -4.74 -13.20
CA ILE A 20 3.48 -5.76 -12.37
C ILE A 20 3.97 -5.66 -10.92
N THR A 21 5.28 -5.49 -10.73
CA THR A 21 5.88 -5.35 -9.39
C THR A 21 5.36 -4.11 -8.69
N LEU A 22 5.32 -2.97 -9.41
CA LEU A 22 4.79 -1.72 -8.88
C LEU A 22 3.30 -1.87 -8.53
N ALA A 23 2.52 -2.54 -9.39
CA ALA A 23 1.12 -2.82 -9.13
C ALA A 23 0.93 -3.68 -7.87
N ALA A 24 1.75 -4.72 -7.68
CA ALA A 24 1.73 -5.55 -6.49
C ALA A 24 2.04 -4.75 -5.22
N PHE A 25 3.03 -3.84 -5.28
CA PHE A 25 3.33 -2.96 -4.15
C PHE A 25 2.21 -1.99 -3.84
N VAL A 26 1.62 -1.35 -4.85
CA VAL A 26 0.48 -0.44 -4.66
C VAL A 26 -0.70 -1.18 -4.05
N TRP A 27 -0.97 -2.41 -4.51
CA TRP A 27 -1.99 -3.27 -3.93
C TRP A 27 -1.71 -3.57 -2.45
N MET A 28 -0.50 -4.01 -2.13
CA MET A 28 -0.10 -4.34 -0.76
C MET A 28 -0.23 -3.12 0.17
N ILE A 29 0.19 -1.94 -0.29
CA ILE A 29 0.05 -0.68 0.47
C ILE A 29 -1.44 -0.37 0.70
N ALA A 30 -2.26 -0.46 -0.35
CA ALA A 30 -3.70 -0.18 -0.26
C ALA A 30 -4.40 -1.15 0.71
N ASP A 31 -4.09 -2.45 0.63
CA ASP A 31 -4.62 -3.48 1.52
C ASP A 31 -4.19 -3.25 2.98
N SER A 32 -2.91 -2.91 3.19
CA SER A 32 -2.39 -2.61 4.52
C SER A 32 -3.05 -1.37 5.12
N LEU A 33 -3.28 -0.33 4.33
CA LEU A 33 -4.01 0.87 4.77
C LEU A 33 -5.49 0.55 5.07
N ALA A 34 -6.14 -0.26 4.23
CA ALA A 34 -7.53 -0.67 4.44
C ALA A 34 -7.68 -1.46 5.75
N SER A 35 -6.76 -2.40 6.01
CA SER A 35 -6.70 -3.18 7.24
C SER A 35 -6.45 -2.29 8.46
N ALA A 36 -5.50 -1.36 8.37
CA ALA A 36 -5.23 -0.40 9.44
C ALA A 36 -6.44 0.50 9.75
N ARG A 37 -7.19 0.94 8.74
CA ARG A 37 -8.43 1.72 8.94
C ARG A 37 -9.52 0.90 9.65
N ARG A 38 -9.67 -0.37 9.30
CA ARG A 38 -10.63 -1.28 9.95
C ARG A 38 -10.27 -1.47 11.43
N TRP A 39 -8.99 -1.68 11.73
CA TRP A 39 -8.53 -1.87 13.10
C TRP A 39 -8.57 -0.59 13.94
N ARG A 40 -8.33 0.58 13.33
CA ARG A 40 -8.48 1.87 14.03
C ARG A 40 -9.91 2.09 14.53
N ARG A 41 -10.93 1.77 13.72
CA ARG A 41 -12.33 1.90 14.14
C ARG A 41 -12.67 1.03 15.34
N GLU A 42 -12.13 -0.19 15.37
CA GLU A 42 -12.35 -1.10 16.50
C GLU A 42 -11.53 -0.69 17.73
N ALA A 43 -10.31 -0.18 17.53
CA ALA A 43 -9.50 0.37 18.61
C ALA A 43 -10.16 1.59 19.26
N GLU A 44 -10.74 2.51 18.49
CA GLU A 44 -11.50 3.65 19.01
C GLU A 44 -12.71 3.22 19.85
N ARG A 45 -13.44 2.20 19.39
CA ARG A 45 -14.55 1.62 20.16
C ARG A 45 -14.09 1.01 21.48
N LEU A 46 -12.99 0.26 21.46
CA LEU A 46 -12.40 -0.34 22.65
C LEU A 46 -11.81 0.71 23.61
N GLN A 47 -11.27 1.81 23.09
CA GLN A 47 -10.80 2.94 23.88
C GLN A 47 -11.97 3.66 24.58
N ALA A 48 -13.04 3.99 23.84
CA ALA A 48 -14.24 4.62 24.41
C ALA A 48 -14.88 3.77 25.53
N LEU A 49 -14.92 2.44 25.36
CA LEU A 49 -15.41 1.52 26.40
C LEU A 49 -14.50 1.48 27.63
N LYS A 50 -13.17 1.59 27.45
CA LYS A 50 -12.22 1.65 28.58
C LYS A 50 -12.33 2.97 29.34
N GLU A 51 -12.52 4.07 28.63
CA GLU A 51 -12.64 5.40 29.21
C GLU A 51 -13.97 5.57 29.96
N ALA A 52 -15.08 5.05 29.41
CA ALA A 52 -16.37 4.98 30.09
C ALA A 52 -16.37 4.03 31.32
N ARG A 53 -15.45 3.05 31.37
CA ARG A 53 -15.30 2.13 32.50
C ARG A 53 -14.31 2.65 33.56
N LYS A 54 -13.58 3.73 33.29
CA LYS A 54 -12.70 4.35 34.27
C LYS A 54 -13.55 5.31 35.14
N PRO A 55 -13.68 5.05 36.45
CA PRO A 55 -14.51 5.83 37.36
C PRO A 55 -13.95 7.24 37.61
#